data_AF-A0A7J3Q990-F1
#
_entry.id   AF-A0A7J3Q990-F1
#
_cell.length_a   1.000
_cell.length_b   1.000
_cell.length_c   1.000
_cell.angle_alpha   90.00
_cell.angle_beta   90.00
_cell.angle_gamma   90.00
#
_symmetry.space_group_name_H-M   'P 1'
#
loop_
_entity.id
_entity.type
_entity.pdbx_description
1 polymer ?
#
loop_
_entity_poly.entity_id
_entity_poly.type
_entity_poly.pdbx_seq_one_letter_code
_entity_poly.pdbx_strand_id
1 'polypeptide(L)'
;MKNAVELYTPGHNVFTDTLIMHGLMRVLSWIGADEGEVERIGERYKIKVKKGGNVNKLLHGTIENLKVKSIEDLKVMLNVYSTMNRDVLSSTVKKLHDIRSFNRPATTNWPVVLNRGLEGLNLTPYTTVDHINQYDEGRKQKGETAYLPLGPIYGKYVSERYTIKAARYSICLNCLTLSTLGLIYGTGIALLEIEQQRKRKSNYYYVTIAPTKATLDEIILFQKGVEELNINLRGGGRWRSYATQGVTTLATMLYLFSYGETVFSFDYPVDILMWGIESEERGPIRIIELTRVTGKKLLEAIARIKYKIPEWPRIAKVVIAKDPALLHAIAGSAIFGTDPYNVVREYRRLADEISKEGEKEVAKLMKEHGAGLAEVLLKLSA
;
A
#
# COMPACT_ATOMS: atom_id res chain seq x y z
N MET A 1 -8.11 23.24 17.75
CA MET A 1 -9.57 23.40 17.50
C MET A 1 -10.30 23.36 18.85
N LYS A 2 -11.38 24.12 19.09
CA LYS A 2 -12.05 24.15 20.42
C LYS A 2 -13.01 22.97 20.70
N ASN A 3 -13.40 22.21 19.68
CA ASN A 3 -14.21 20.99 19.80
C ASN A 3 -13.59 19.89 18.91
N ALA A 4 -12.61 19.16 19.45
CA ALA A 4 -11.95 18.04 18.77
C ALA A 4 -12.01 16.77 19.62
N VAL A 5 -11.91 15.63 18.95
CA VAL A 5 -11.65 14.31 19.54
C VAL A 5 -10.24 13.91 19.14
N GLU A 6 -9.48 13.37 20.10
CA GLU A 6 -8.19 12.77 19.83
C GLU A 6 -8.32 11.25 19.81
N LEU A 7 -7.83 10.63 18.73
CA LEU A 7 -7.73 9.19 18.55
C LEU A 7 -6.25 8.79 18.41
N TYR A 8 -5.91 7.59 18.87
CA TYR A 8 -4.56 7.07 18.92
C TYR A 8 -4.54 5.65 18.37
N THR A 9 -3.57 5.32 17.52
CA THR A 9 -3.37 3.93 17.08
C THR A 9 -2.68 3.09 18.16
N PRO A 10 -2.85 1.75 18.18
CA PRO A 10 -2.47 0.91 19.33
C PRO A 10 -0.99 0.90 19.69
N GLY A 11 -0.10 1.13 18.72
CA GLY A 11 1.34 1.01 18.86
C GLY A 11 1.84 -0.41 18.72
N HIS A 12 1.33 -1.13 17.74
CA HIS A 12 1.81 -2.45 17.35
C HIS A 12 3.21 -2.33 16.72
N ASN A 13 3.29 -1.62 15.59
CA ASN A 13 4.49 -1.29 14.83
C ASN A 13 4.11 -0.33 13.69
N VAL A 14 5.08 0.38 13.12
CA VAL A 14 4.83 1.43 12.12
C VAL A 14 4.06 0.96 10.88
N PHE A 15 4.15 -0.30 10.45
CA PHE A 15 3.38 -0.81 9.29
C PHE A 15 1.92 -1.06 9.66
N THR A 16 1.67 -1.81 10.73
CA THR A 16 0.30 -2.14 11.19
C THR A 16 -0.45 -0.88 11.63
N ASP A 17 0.21 0.03 12.35
CA ASP A 17 -0.38 1.29 12.78
C ASP A 17 -0.67 2.23 11.61
N THR A 18 0.14 2.22 10.54
CA THR A 18 -0.15 2.96 9.31
C THR A 18 -1.38 2.42 8.61
N LEU A 19 -1.56 1.10 8.58
CA LEU A 19 -2.78 0.48 8.05
C LEU A 19 -4.01 0.82 8.92
N ILE A 20 -3.89 0.77 10.26
CA ILE A 20 -4.99 1.16 11.17
C ILE A 20 -5.33 2.66 10.99
N MET A 21 -4.33 3.52 10.86
CA MET A 21 -4.51 4.96 10.57
C MET A 21 -5.30 5.16 9.28
N HIS A 22 -4.92 4.51 8.18
CA HIS A 22 -5.68 4.58 6.91
C HIS A 22 -7.11 4.04 7.06
N GLY A 23 -7.31 2.94 7.81
CA GLY A 23 -8.63 2.43 8.13
C GLY A 23 -9.50 3.45 8.89
N LEU A 24 -8.91 4.13 9.88
CA LEU A 24 -9.58 5.20 10.63
C LEU A 24 -9.94 6.38 9.71
N MET A 25 -9.04 6.80 8.81
CA MET A 25 -9.32 7.90 7.88
C MET A 25 -10.50 7.56 6.96
N ARG A 26 -10.55 6.34 6.42
CA ARG A 26 -11.65 5.90 5.55
C ARG A 26 -12.98 5.87 6.30
N VAL A 27 -12.96 5.39 7.55
CA VAL A 27 -14.13 5.34 8.44
C VAL A 27 -14.63 6.73 8.82
N LEU A 28 -13.73 7.67 9.11
CA LEU A 28 -14.07 9.07 9.38
C LEU A 28 -14.67 9.76 8.14
N SER A 29 -14.09 9.54 6.95
CA SER A 29 -14.61 10.10 5.70
C SER A 29 -16.01 9.56 5.36
N TRP A 30 -16.23 8.25 5.53
CA TRP A 30 -17.56 7.64 5.33
C TRP A 30 -18.66 8.19 6.24
N ILE A 31 -18.33 8.80 7.39
CA ILE A 31 -19.30 9.43 8.30
C ILE A 31 -19.37 10.97 8.17
N GLY A 32 -18.65 11.55 7.20
CA GLY A 32 -18.56 12.99 6.96
C GLY A 32 -17.74 13.74 8.01
N ALA A 33 -16.61 13.16 8.42
CA ALA A 33 -15.72 13.70 9.46
C ALA A 33 -14.29 13.95 8.92
N ASP A 34 -14.21 14.56 7.74
CA ASP A 34 -12.98 14.80 6.97
C ASP A 34 -12.13 15.97 7.51
N GLU A 35 -12.67 16.83 8.39
CA GLU A 35 -11.92 17.92 9.02
C GLU A 35 -11.03 17.45 10.19
N GLY A 36 -9.71 17.40 9.98
CA GLY A 36 -8.74 17.09 11.03
C GLY A 36 -7.27 17.08 10.62
N GLU A 37 -6.40 16.73 11.57
CA GLU A 37 -4.96 16.48 11.34
C GLU A 37 -4.51 15.12 11.91
N VAL A 38 -3.51 14.51 11.27
CA VAL A 38 -2.80 13.31 11.74
C VAL A 38 -1.34 13.65 12.01
N GLU A 39 -0.78 13.10 13.08
CA GLU A 39 0.56 13.36 13.60
C GLU A 39 1.19 12.03 14.08
N ARG A 40 2.39 11.68 13.61
CA ARG A 40 3.05 10.41 13.95
C ARG A 40 3.95 10.54 15.17
N ILE A 41 3.62 9.81 16.24
CA ILE A 41 4.32 9.79 17.52
C ILE A 41 5.05 8.45 17.65
N GLY A 42 6.33 8.43 17.25
CA GLY A 42 7.12 7.20 17.17
C GLY A 42 6.57 6.25 16.09
N GLU A 43 6.08 5.08 16.50
CA GLU A 43 5.40 4.12 15.61
C GLU A 43 3.87 4.29 15.57
N ARG A 44 3.30 5.15 16.42
CA ARG A 44 1.86 5.40 16.55
C ARG A 44 1.44 6.64 15.76
N TYR A 45 0.13 6.76 15.51
CA TYR A 45 -0.48 7.99 15.03
C TYR A 45 -1.42 8.56 16.08
N LYS A 46 -1.37 9.89 16.24
CA LYS A 46 -2.35 10.71 16.90
C LYS A 46 -3.18 11.40 15.82
N ILE A 47 -4.50 11.33 15.94
CA ILE A 47 -5.48 11.83 14.98
C ILE A 47 -6.36 12.82 15.73
N LYS A 48 -6.41 14.09 15.31
CA LYS A 48 -7.28 15.12 15.89
C LYS A 48 -8.39 15.44 14.89
N VAL A 49 -9.60 14.97 15.15
CA VAL A 49 -10.78 15.15 14.27
C VAL A 49 -11.79 16.10 14.91
N LYS A 50 -12.47 16.92 14.11
CA LYS A 50 -13.54 17.81 14.54
C LYS A 50 -14.70 17.02 15.18
N LYS A 51 -15.14 17.41 16.37
CA LYS A 51 -16.16 16.68 17.14
C LYS A 51 -17.57 16.89 16.56
N GLY A 52 -17.92 16.07 15.57
CA GLY A 52 -19.23 16.07 14.89
C GLY A 52 -20.25 15.08 15.47
N GLY A 53 -21.51 15.19 15.04
CA GLY A 53 -22.62 14.35 15.51
C GLY A 53 -22.40 12.85 15.26
N ASN A 54 -21.90 12.47 14.07
CA ASN A 54 -21.62 11.07 13.76
C ASN A 54 -20.38 10.52 14.49
N VAL A 55 -19.35 11.36 14.70
CA VAL A 55 -18.19 11.01 15.53
C VAL A 55 -18.63 10.70 16.96
N ASN A 56 -19.50 11.52 17.55
CA ASN A 56 -20.04 11.27 18.89
C ASN A 56 -20.85 9.97 18.98
N LYS A 57 -21.70 9.67 17.98
CA LYS A 57 -22.43 8.40 17.91
C LYS A 57 -21.48 7.19 17.83
N LEU A 58 -20.40 7.30 17.06
CA LEU A 58 -19.40 6.24 16.87
C LEU A 58 -18.39 6.12 18.05
N LEU A 59 -18.40 7.06 19.00
CA LEU A 59 -17.68 6.96 20.28
C LEU A 59 -18.50 6.29 21.39
N HIS A 60 -19.82 6.18 21.19
CA HIS A 60 -20.80 5.70 22.18
C HIS A 60 -21.70 4.59 21.61
N GLY A 61 -21.29 3.94 20.53
CA GLY A 61 -22.05 2.94 19.79
C GLY A 61 -21.27 2.39 18.60
N THR A 62 -21.89 1.53 17.80
CA THR A 62 -21.29 0.94 16.60
C THR A 62 -21.59 1.72 15.33
N ILE A 63 -20.80 1.49 14.28
CA ILE A 63 -20.99 2.12 12.96
C ILE A 63 -22.27 1.67 12.24
N GLU A 64 -22.82 0.50 12.61
CA GLU A 64 -24.10 0.01 12.11
C GLU A 64 -25.27 0.93 12.48
N ASN A 65 -25.21 1.57 13.66
CA ASN A 65 -26.18 2.58 14.10
C ASN A 65 -26.18 3.85 13.23
N LEU A 66 -25.20 4.01 12.33
CA LEU A 66 -25.09 5.15 11.42
C LEU A 66 -25.67 4.90 10.02
N LYS A 67 -26.02 3.65 9.66
CA LYS A 67 -26.58 3.28 8.34
C LYS A 67 -25.80 3.90 7.15
N VAL A 68 -24.50 3.70 7.19
CA VAL A 68 -23.55 4.29 6.25
C VAL A 68 -23.56 3.50 4.95
N LYS A 69 -24.15 4.06 3.89
CA LYS A 69 -24.31 3.38 2.59
C LYS A 69 -23.02 2.73 2.09
N SER A 70 -21.87 3.41 2.15
CA SER A 70 -20.59 2.85 1.67
C SER A 70 -20.12 1.60 2.44
N ILE A 71 -20.61 1.39 3.67
CA ILE A 71 -20.39 0.17 4.45
C ILE A 71 -21.39 -0.90 4.04
N GLU A 72 -22.65 -0.54 3.81
CA GLU A 72 -23.68 -1.45 3.29
C GLU A 72 -23.30 -2.00 1.91
N ASP A 73 -22.86 -1.12 0.99
CA ASP A 73 -22.28 -1.46 -0.32
C ASP A 73 -21.08 -2.43 -0.16
N LEU A 74 -20.18 -2.18 0.82
CA LEU A 74 -19.05 -3.05 1.10
C LEU A 74 -19.48 -4.41 1.68
N LYS A 75 -20.44 -4.47 2.61
CA LYS A 75 -21.02 -5.72 3.12
C LYS A 75 -21.59 -6.57 1.97
N VAL A 76 -22.34 -5.94 1.05
CA VAL A 76 -22.87 -6.61 -0.15
C VAL A 76 -21.74 -7.19 -1.01
N MET A 77 -20.69 -6.41 -1.30
CA MET A 77 -19.54 -6.91 -2.08
C MET A 77 -18.79 -8.05 -1.38
N LEU A 78 -18.66 -8.02 -0.03
CA LEU A 78 -18.05 -9.11 0.76
C LEU A 78 -18.91 -10.38 0.78
N ASN A 79 -20.24 -10.26 0.71
CA ASN A 79 -21.14 -11.40 0.57
C ASN A 79 -21.05 -12.02 -0.83
N VAL A 80 -21.04 -11.19 -1.89
CA VAL A 80 -20.84 -11.64 -3.29
C VAL A 80 -19.49 -12.35 -3.48
N TYR A 81 -18.44 -11.87 -2.81
CA TYR A 81 -17.12 -12.51 -2.81
C TYR A 81 -17.12 -13.97 -2.31
N SER A 82 -18.04 -14.32 -1.42
CA SER A 82 -18.13 -15.68 -0.89
C SER A 82 -18.68 -16.69 -1.90
N THR A 83 -19.36 -16.24 -2.95
CA THR A 83 -20.12 -17.08 -3.90
C THR A 83 -19.69 -16.98 -5.37
N MET A 84 -19.01 -15.91 -5.80
CA MET A 84 -18.74 -15.65 -7.22
C MET A 84 -17.29 -15.89 -7.69
N ASN A 85 -17.14 -16.00 -9.02
CA ASN A 85 -15.86 -16.18 -9.70
C ASN A 85 -15.08 -14.86 -9.84
N ARG A 86 -13.75 -14.93 -9.98
CA ARG A 86 -12.80 -13.80 -9.85
C ARG A 86 -13.14 -12.58 -10.72
N ASP A 87 -13.63 -12.81 -11.94
CA ASP A 87 -13.77 -11.78 -12.96
C ASP A 87 -15.01 -10.88 -12.79
N VAL A 88 -15.87 -11.17 -11.80
CA VAL A 88 -17.07 -10.37 -11.45
C VAL A 88 -16.81 -9.46 -10.23
N LEU A 89 -15.63 -9.52 -9.61
CA LEU A 89 -15.30 -8.78 -8.39
C LEU A 89 -14.86 -7.33 -8.67
N SER A 90 -15.37 -6.39 -7.87
CA SER A 90 -14.95 -4.97 -7.89
C SER A 90 -13.46 -4.81 -7.57
N SER A 91 -12.84 -3.71 -8.03
CA SER A 91 -11.43 -3.37 -7.76
C SER A 91 -11.08 -3.43 -6.27
N THR A 92 -11.95 -2.84 -5.43
CA THR A 92 -11.91 -2.86 -3.96
C THR A 92 -11.75 -4.27 -3.38
N VAL A 93 -12.59 -5.22 -3.81
CA VAL A 93 -12.62 -6.59 -3.29
C VAL A 93 -11.62 -7.50 -4.02
N LYS A 94 -11.24 -7.17 -5.25
CA LYS A 94 -10.19 -7.85 -6.02
C LYS A 94 -8.84 -7.79 -5.30
N LYS A 95 -8.52 -6.73 -4.56
CA LYS A 95 -7.37 -6.73 -3.64
C LYS A 95 -7.45 -7.87 -2.62
N LEU A 96 -8.59 -8.04 -1.93
CA LEU A 96 -8.81 -9.16 -1.01
C LEU A 96 -8.78 -10.52 -1.72
N HIS A 97 -9.26 -10.62 -2.96
CA HIS A 97 -9.13 -11.82 -3.79
C HIS A 97 -7.67 -12.19 -4.02
N ASP A 98 -6.87 -11.22 -4.47
CA ASP A 98 -5.49 -11.46 -4.84
C ASP A 98 -4.66 -11.76 -3.57
N ILE A 99 -5.00 -11.14 -2.42
CA ILE A 99 -4.53 -11.50 -1.08
C ILE A 99 -4.93 -12.93 -0.65
N ARG A 100 -6.09 -13.44 -1.06
CA ARG A 100 -6.53 -14.82 -0.75
C ARG A 100 -5.65 -15.88 -1.40
N SER A 101 -4.97 -15.55 -2.50
CA SER A 101 -3.98 -16.42 -3.18
C SER A 101 -2.81 -16.85 -2.29
N PHE A 102 -2.46 -16.05 -1.28
CA PHE A 102 -1.26 -16.23 -0.46
C PHE A 102 -1.42 -17.37 0.55
N ASN A 103 -2.58 -17.43 1.22
CA ASN A 103 -2.82 -18.35 2.32
C ASN A 103 -4.30 -18.75 2.38
N ARG A 104 -4.79 -19.44 1.35
CA ARG A 104 -6.20 -19.80 1.20
C ARG A 104 -6.86 -20.37 2.48
N PRO A 105 -6.21 -21.21 3.32
CA PRO A 105 -6.77 -21.62 4.62
C PRO A 105 -6.98 -20.47 5.60
N ALA A 106 -5.98 -19.59 5.80
CA ALA A 106 -6.07 -18.48 6.74
C ALA A 106 -6.99 -17.34 6.25
N THR A 107 -7.04 -17.10 4.94
CA THR A 107 -7.73 -15.96 4.34
C THR A 107 -9.18 -16.24 3.94
N THR A 108 -9.63 -17.50 3.89
CA THR A 108 -11.01 -17.84 3.47
C THR A 108 -12.07 -17.26 4.41
N ASN A 109 -11.79 -17.13 5.71
CA ASN A 109 -12.72 -16.54 6.67
C ASN A 109 -12.60 -15.00 6.78
N TRP A 110 -11.58 -14.38 6.16
CA TRP A 110 -11.31 -12.95 6.28
C TRP A 110 -12.51 -12.05 5.90
N PRO A 111 -13.31 -12.32 4.84
CA PRO A 111 -14.50 -11.52 4.55
C PRO A 111 -15.56 -11.57 5.67
N VAL A 112 -15.75 -12.75 6.28
CA VAL A 112 -16.72 -12.95 7.38
C VAL A 112 -16.25 -12.23 8.64
N VAL A 113 -14.96 -12.35 8.96
CA VAL A 113 -14.36 -11.64 10.10
C VAL A 113 -14.38 -10.12 9.88
N LEU A 114 -14.14 -9.65 8.64
CA LEU A 114 -14.25 -8.24 8.26
C LEU A 114 -15.69 -7.73 8.37
N ASN A 115 -16.69 -8.48 7.92
CA ASN A 115 -18.11 -8.10 8.05
C ASN A 115 -18.51 -7.96 9.53
N ARG A 116 -18.22 -8.97 10.35
CA ARG A 116 -18.45 -8.97 11.80
C ARG A 116 -17.70 -7.82 12.50
N GLY A 117 -16.53 -7.48 12.00
CA GLY A 117 -15.71 -6.38 12.52
C GLY A 117 -16.19 -4.99 12.11
N LEU A 118 -16.78 -4.84 10.92
CA LEU A 118 -17.53 -3.65 10.52
C LEU A 118 -18.77 -3.47 11.41
N GLU A 119 -19.51 -4.54 11.69
CA GLU A 119 -20.69 -4.52 12.57
C GLU A 119 -20.35 -4.03 13.99
N GLY A 120 -19.28 -4.56 14.58
CA GLY A 120 -18.80 -4.17 15.91
C GLY A 120 -17.97 -2.87 15.97
N LEU A 121 -17.72 -2.18 14.85
CA LEU A 121 -16.74 -1.10 14.81
C LEU A 121 -17.17 0.11 15.65
N ASN A 122 -16.29 0.51 16.57
CA ASN A 122 -16.47 1.60 17.53
C ASN A 122 -15.11 2.32 17.71
N LEU A 123 -15.13 3.64 17.93
CA LEU A 123 -13.97 4.49 18.16
C LEU A 123 -13.52 4.63 19.62
N THR A 124 -14.34 4.26 20.63
CA THR A 124 -13.92 4.31 22.05
C THR A 124 -12.56 3.64 22.32
N PRO A 125 -12.23 2.46 21.74
CA PRO A 125 -10.93 1.81 21.94
C PRO A 125 -9.72 2.67 21.55
N TYR A 126 -9.91 3.69 20.71
CA TYR A 126 -8.84 4.54 20.18
C TYR A 126 -8.75 5.90 20.88
N THR A 127 -9.60 6.23 21.86
CA THR A 127 -9.46 7.47 22.65
C THR A 127 -8.38 7.38 23.74
N THR A 128 -7.57 6.31 23.74
CA THR A 128 -6.55 6.00 24.73
C THR A 128 -5.27 5.53 24.06
N VAL A 129 -4.12 5.84 24.65
CA VAL A 129 -2.82 5.32 24.21
C VAL A 129 -2.58 3.87 24.65
N ASP A 130 -3.34 3.36 25.62
CA ASP A 130 -3.04 2.10 26.31
C ASP A 130 -3.73 0.86 25.69
N HIS A 131 -4.19 0.97 24.44
CA HIS A 131 -5.01 -0.02 23.75
C HIS A 131 -4.49 -1.46 23.85
N ILE A 132 -3.19 -1.70 23.59
CA ILE A 132 -2.61 -3.05 23.61
C ILE A 132 -2.74 -3.72 24.98
N ASN A 133 -2.62 -2.96 26.08
CA ASN A 133 -2.77 -3.49 27.43
C ASN A 133 -4.24 -3.65 27.81
N GLN A 134 -5.11 -2.71 27.39
CA GLN A 134 -6.55 -2.76 27.68
C GLN A 134 -7.30 -3.87 26.94
N TYR A 135 -6.80 -4.33 25.79
CA TYR A 135 -7.42 -5.36 24.95
C TYR A 135 -6.63 -6.68 24.90
N ASP A 136 -5.64 -6.86 25.78
CA ASP A 136 -4.75 -8.05 25.82
C ASP A 136 -4.20 -8.40 24.42
N GLU A 137 -3.60 -7.45 23.71
CA GLU A 137 -3.07 -7.69 22.37
C GLU A 137 -1.61 -8.21 22.38
N GLY A 138 -1.18 -8.81 21.27
CA GLY A 138 0.19 -9.27 21.05
C GLY A 138 0.36 -10.79 21.06
N ARG A 139 1.57 -11.27 21.36
CA ARG A 139 1.91 -12.70 21.23
C ARG A 139 1.34 -13.53 22.38
N LYS A 140 0.91 -14.75 22.06
CA LYS A 140 0.28 -15.74 22.98
C LYS A 140 -1.11 -15.35 23.51
N GLN A 141 -1.60 -14.16 23.20
CA GLN A 141 -2.87 -13.65 23.69
C GLN A 141 -4.11 -14.14 22.91
N LYS A 142 -5.29 -13.82 23.45
CA LYS A 142 -6.60 -13.96 22.76
C LYS A 142 -6.74 -12.92 21.63
N GLY A 143 -7.77 -13.05 20.80
CA GLY A 143 -7.98 -12.19 19.62
C GLY A 143 -7.72 -12.86 18.27
N GLU A 144 -7.81 -12.06 17.21
CA GLU A 144 -7.65 -12.44 15.81
C GLU A 144 -6.18 -12.38 15.36
N THR A 145 -5.79 -13.10 14.31
CA THR A 145 -4.37 -13.17 13.89
C THR A 145 -3.97 -12.03 12.95
N ALA A 146 -2.95 -11.27 13.32
CA ALA A 146 -2.30 -10.32 12.42
C ALA A 146 -1.50 -11.08 11.34
N TYR A 147 -2.10 -11.27 10.15
CA TYR A 147 -1.45 -11.93 9.03
C TYR A 147 -0.35 -11.07 8.38
N LEU A 148 0.57 -11.68 7.63
CA LEU A 148 1.73 -11.00 7.02
C LEU A 148 1.40 -9.74 6.20
N PRO A 149 0.27 -9.63 5.46
CA PRO A 149 -0.10 -8.39 4.78
C PRO A 149 -0.47 -7.23 5.73
N LEU A 150 -0.82 -7.51 6.98
CA LEU A 150 -1.23 -6.54 8.00
C LEU A 150 -0.13 -6.27 9.04
N GLY A 151 0.72 -7.26 9.30
CA GLY A 151 1.81 -7.21 10.28
C GLY A 151 3.05 -7.97 9.79
N PRO A 152 3.77 -7.46 8.77
CA PRO A 152 4.88 -8.18 8.15
C PRO A 152 6.01 -8.51 9.14
N ILE A 153 6.20 -7.68 10.16
CA ILE A 153 7.22 -7.85 11.22
C ILE A 153 6.95 -9.09 12.11
N TYR A 154 5.70 -9.53 12.27
CA TYR A 154 5.37 -10.51 13.31
C TYR A 154 5.63 -11.97 12.93
N GLY A 155 5.60 -12.32 11.65
CA GLY A 155 5.91 -13.67 11.20
C GLY A 155 5.04 -14.78 11.82
N LYS A 156 5.49 -16.03 11.66
CA LYS A 156 4.93 -17.21 12.32
C LYS A 156 5.69 -17.60 13.60
N TYR A 157 6.95 -17.20 13.71
CA TYR A 157 7.92 -17.73 14.67
C TYR A 157 8.47 -16.63 15.59
N VAL A 158 8.87 -17.04 16.79
CA VAL A 158 9.50 -16.20 17.82
C VAL A 158 10.74 -16.91 18.32
N SER A 159 11.85 -16.19 18.48
CA SER A 159 12.98 -16.66 19.26
C SER A 159 12.75 -16.27 20.73
N GLU A 160 12.59 -17.25 21.60
CA GLU A 160 12.51 -17.07 23.06
C GLU A 160 13.50 -18.01 23.73
N ARG A 161 14.45 -17.44 24.52
CA ARG A 161 15.42 -18.21 25.32
C ARG A 161 16.12 -19.32 24.51
N TYR A 162 16.70 -18.94 23.37
CA TYR A 162 17.36 -19.83 22.39
C TYR A 162 16.47 -20.89 21.72
N THR A 163 15.15 -20.88 21.95
CA THR A 163 14.19 -21.77 21.27
C THR A 163 13.33 -21.02 20.27
N ILE A 164 13.17 -21.56 19.06
CA ILE A 164 12.25 -21.02 18.05
C ILE A 164 10.89 -21.69 18.21
N LYS A 165 9.86 -20.91 18.56
CA LYS A 165 8.48 -21.40 18.75
C LYS A 165 7.52 -20.71 17.78
N ALA A 166 6.56 -21.45 17.26
CA ALA A 166 5.47 -20.87 16.48
C ALA A 166 4.47 -20.20 17.44
N ALA A 167 4.26 -18.90 17.31
CA ALA A 167 3.26 -18.17 18.10
C ALA A 167 2.71 -16.98 17.30
N ARG A 168 1.39 -17.01 17.08
CA ARG A 168 0.65 -15.91 16.44
C ARG A 168 0.83 -14.62 17.22
N TYR A 169 0.77 -13.51 16.50
CA TYR A 169 0.51 -12.19 17.07
C TYR A 169 -0.99 -11.92 16.97
N SER A 170 -1.63 -11.73 18.11
CA SER A 170 -3.08 -11.50 18.20
C SER A 170 -3.40 -10.02 18.28
N ILE A 171 -4.50 -9.59 17.66
CA ILE A 171 -5.04 -8.23 17.73
C ILE A 171 -6.56 -8.28 17.92
N CYS A 172 -7.15 -7.18 18.38
CA CYS A 172 -8.59 -7.05 18.54
C CYS A 172 -9.29 -6.96 17.17
N LEU A 173 -10.61 -7.20 17.16
CA LEU A 173 -11.39 -7.23 15.93
C LEU A 173 -11.41 -5.87 15.21
N ASN A 174 -11.40 -4.76 15.96
CA ASN A 174 -11.38 -3.41 15.39
C ASN A 174 -10.01 -3.11 14.75
N CYS A 175 -8.90 -3.54 15.38
CA CYS A 175 -7.56 -3.43 14.81
C CYS A 175 -7.39 -4.24 13.52
N LEU A 176 -7.93 -5.46 13.47
CA LEU A 176 -7.96 -6.26 12.23
C LEU A 176 -8.82 -5.59 11.15
N THR A 177 -9.99 -5.07 11.52
CA THR A 177 -10.91 -4.38 10.61
C THR A 177 -10.26 -3.15 9.99
N LEU A 178 -9.74 -2.25 10.82
CA LEU A 178 -9.12 -0.99 10.39
C LEU A 178 -7.85 -1.25 9.59
N SER A 179 -6.98 -2.18 10.01
CA SER A 179 -5.80 -2.53 9.19
C SER A 179 -6.19 -3.17 7.85
N THR A 180 -7.26 -3.97 7.79
CA THR A 180 -7.79 -4.50 6.52
C THR A 180 -8.35 -3.37 5.63
N LEU A 181 -9.07 -2.41 6.20
CA LEU A 181 -9.54 -1.22 5.47
C LEU A 181 -8.36 -0.38 4.95
N GLY A 182 -7.30 -0.18 5.72
CA GLY A 182 -6.06 0.47 5.26
C GLY A 182 -5.34 -0.31 4.16
N LEU A 183 -5.44 -1.64 4.14
CA LEU A 183 -4.87 -2.48 3.09
C LEU A 183 -5.67 -2.40 1.77
N ILE A 184 -6.99 -2.20 1.85
CA ILE A 184 -7.85 -2.00 0.69
C ILE A 184 -7.69 -0.57 0.13
N TYR A 185 -7.86 0.44 1.00
CA TYR A 185 -8.04 1.84 0.60
C TYR A 185 -6.76 2.68 0.68
N GLY A 186 -5.82 2.35 1.55
CA GLY A 186 -4.58 3.11 1.78
C GLY A 186 -3.30 2.45 1.26
N THR A 187 -3.39 1.32 0.53
CA THR A 187 -2.22 0.57 0.08
C THR A 187 -2.32 0.20 -1.40
N GLY A 188 -1.33 0.58 -2.20
CA GLY A 188 -1.14 0.09 -3.57
C GLY A 188 -0.48 -1.29 -3.56
N ILE A 189 -0.86 -2.16 -4.50
CA ILE A 189 -0.35 -3.52 -4.60
C ILE A 189 0.21 -3.76 -6.01
N ALA A 190 1.45 -4.25 -6.09
CA ALA A 190 2.04 -4.82 -7.30
C ALA A 190 2.26 -6.32 -7.13
N LEU A 191 1.60 -7.13 -7.95
CA LEU A 191 1.84 -8.57 -8.09
C LEU A 191 2.82 -8.80 -9.25
N LEU A 192 3.93 -9.48 -8.98
CA LEU A 192 4.90 -9.97 -9.95
C LEU A 192 4.82 -11.51 -10.01
N GLU A 193 4.24 -12.05 -11.08
CA GLU A 193 4.15 -13.50 -11.30
C GLU A 193 5.43 -14.01 -12.02
N ILE A 194 6.22 -14.82 -11.33
CA ILE A 194 7.51 -15.36 -11.81
C ILE A 194 7.38 -16.87 -12.08
N GLU A 195 7.66 -17.29 -13.31
CA GLU A 195 7.62 -18.69 -13.74
C GLU A 195 9.05 -19.25 -13.85
N GLN A 196 9.54 -19.87 -12.76
CA GLN A 196 10.89 -20.43 -12.66
C GLN A 196 10.84 -21.97 -12.62
N GLN A 197 11.48 -22.63 -13.58
CA GLN A 197 11.72 -24.09 -13.57
C GLN A 197 10.49 -24.95 -13.20
N ARG A 198 9.36 -24.69 -13.88
CA ARG A 198 8.03 -25.34 -13.66
C ARG A 198 7.35 -25.03 -12.30
N LYS A 199 7.92 -24.18 -11.45
CA LYS A 199 7.23 -23.59 -10.29
C LYS A 199 6.71 -22.19 -10.61
N ARG A 200 5.53 -21.87 -10.07
CA ARG A 200 5.01 -20.49 -10.03
C ARG A 200 5.29 -19.88 -8.66
N LYS A 201 6.07 -18.79 -8.68
CA LYS A 201 6.28 -17.87 -7.57
C LYS A 201 5.44 -16.63 -7.81
N SER A 202 4.83 -16.10 -6.77
CA SER A 202 4.12 -14.81 -6.81
C SER A 202 4.73 -13.91 -5.76
N ASN A 203 5.43 -12.86 -6.20
CA ASN A 203 5.91 -11.81 -5.32
C ASN A 203 4.84 -10.72 -5.29
N TYR A 204 4.45 -10.29 -4.10
CA TYR A 204 3.49 -9.22 -3.91
C TYR A 204 4.12 -8.11 -3.10
N TYR A 205 4.15 -6.92 -3.67
CA TYR A 205 4.73 -5.73 -3.10
C TYR A 205 3.62 -4.76 -2.73
N TYR A 206 3.53 -4.47 -1.44
CA TYR A 206 2.57 -3.55 -0.86
C TYR A 206 3.26 -2.21 -0.61
N VAL A 207 2.64 -1.10 -0.99
CA VAL A 207 3.19 0.25 -0.83
C VAL A 207 2.14 1.21 -0.27
N THR A 208 2.46 1.89 0.82
CA THR A 208 1.60 2.86 1.50
C THR A 208 2.43 4.05 2.01
N ILE A 209 1.76 5.13 2.41
CA ILE A 209 2.41 6.30 3.02
C ILE A 209 2.26 6.32 4.54
N ALA A 210 3.31 6.76 5.21
CA ALA A 210 3.41 7.00 6.64
C ALA A 210 3.83 8.47 6.87
N PRO A 211 2.88 9.42 6.85
CA PRO A 211 3.17 10.84 7.05
C PRO A 211 3.73 11.10 8.47
N THR A 212 4.68 12.03 8.64
CA THR A 212 4.98 12.55 9.99
C THR A 212 3.85 13.45 10.48
N LYS A 213 3.27 14.22 9.55
CA LYS A 213 2.06 15.00 9.74
C LYS A 213 1.32 15.11 8.41
N ALA A 214 -0.01 15.20 8.43
CA ALA A 214 -0.87 15.47 7.27
C ALA A 214 -2.24 15.99 7.75
N THR A 215 -3.00 16.66 6.89
CA THR A 215 -4.46 16.80 7.08
C THR A 215 -5.19 15.49 6.78
N LEU A 216 -6.44 15.38 7.24
CA LEU A 216 -7.30 14.25 6.89
C LEU A 216 -7.58 14.20 5.37
N ASP A 217 -7.88 15.35 4.76
CA ASP A 217 -8.12 15.47 3.32
C ASP A 217 -6.93 14.99 2.45
N GLU A 218 -5.69 15.32 2.82
CA GLU A 218 -4.49 14.80 2.14
C GLU A 218 -4.45 13.27 2.12
N ILE A 219 -4.77 12.63 3.25
CA ILE A 219 -4.74 11.17 3.36
C ILE A 219 -5.91 10.55 2.59
N ILE A 220 -7.10 11.15 2.65
CA ILE A 220 -8.29 10.68 1.91
C ILE A 220 -8.10 10.84 0.40
N LEU A 221 -7.44 11.91 -0.05
CA LEU A 221 -7.08 12.13 -1.46
C LEU A 221 -6.03 11.11 -1.93
N PHE A 222 -5.01 10.83 -1.11
CA PHE A 222 -4.08 9.72 -1.37
C PHE A 222 -4.80 8.36 -1.46
N GLN A 223 -5.75 8.08 -0.56
CA GLN A 223 -6.52 6.83 -0.59
C GLN A 223 -7.28 6.67 -1.92
N LYS A 224 -7.94 7.72 -2.41
CA LYS A 224 -8.58 7.69 -3.74
C LYS A 224 -7.58 7.36 -4.86
N GLY A 225 -6.35 7.88 -4.77
CA GLY A 225 -5.27 7.58 -5.72
C GLY A 225 -4.74 6.14 -5.67
N VAL A 226 -4.83 5.44 -4.53
CA VAL A 226 -4.33 4.05 -4.39
C VAL A 226 -5.41 2.98 -4.23
N GLU A 227 -6.69 3.33 -4.07
CA GLU A 227 -7.80 2.38 -3.89
C GLU A 227 -7.89 1.36 -5.04
N GLU A 228 -7.77 1.82 -6.28
CA GLU A 228 -7.80 0.95 -7.47
C GLU A 228 -6.42 0.39 -7.88
N LEU A 229 -5.36 0.79 -7.18
CA LEU A 229 -3.98 0.49 -7.54
C LEU A 229 -3.60 -0.96 -7.18
N ASN A 230 -4.03 -1.90 -8.02
CA ASN A 230 -3.69 -3.32 -7.99
C ASN A 230 -3.18 -3.75 -9.38
N ILE A 231 -1.86 -3.74 -9.56
CA ILE A 231 -1.22 -4.00 -10.87
C ILE A 231 -0.59 -5.41 -10.88
N ASN A 232 -0.93 -6.21 -11.89
CA ASN A 232 -0.30 -7.51 -12.12
C ASN A 232 0.73 -7.41 -13.26
N LEU A 233 2.01 -7.40 -12.87
CA LEU A 233 3.18 -7.50 -13.72
C LEU A 233 3.39 -8.98 -14.12
N ARG A 234 2.55 -9.47 -15.03
CA ARG A 234 2.77 -10.77 -15.69
C ARG A 234 3.88 -10.67 -16.73
N GLY A 235 4.85 -11.58 -16.69
CA GLY A 235 5.81 -11.81 -17.78
C GLY A 235 5.14 -12.43 -19.02
N GLY A 236 4.23 -11.71 -19.66
CA GLY A 236 3.41 -12.18 -20.78
C GLY A 236 4.10 -12.06 -22.15
N GLY A 237 3.98 -13.10 -22.96
CA GLY A 237 4.39 -13.08 -24.37
C GLY A 237 5.91 -12.96 -24.58
N ARG A 238 6.30 -12.14 -25.57
CA ARG A 238 7.70 -11.95 -26.01
C ARG A 238 8.66 -11.45 -24.91
N TRP A 239 8.16 -10.84 -23.85
CA TRP A 239 8.98 -10.24 -22.79
C TRP A 239 9.39 -11.23 -21.66
N ARG A 240 9.09 -12.53 -21.79
CA ARG A 240 9.37 -13.60 -20.80
C ARG A 240 10.80 -13.69 -20.27
N SER A 241 11.81 -13.26 -21.03
CA SER A 241 13.24 -13.32 -20.64
C SER A 241 13.61 -12.35 -19.50
N TYR A 242 12.98 -11.17 -19.45
CA TYR A 242 13.39 -10.07 -18.57
C TYR A 242 12.83 -10.20 -17.14
N ALA A 243 11.78 -11.01 -16.94
CA ALA A 243 11.22 -11.33 -15.63
C ALA A 243 12.17 -12.15 -14.70
N THR A 244 13.40 -12.42 -15.14
CA THR A 244 14.43 -13.18 -14.41
C THR A 244 15.20 -12.34 -13.39
N GLN A 245 15.34 -11.02 -13.59
CA GLN A 245 16.11 -10.13 -12.71
C GLN A 245 15.31 -9.65 -11.48
N GLY A 246 13.98 -9.83 -11.49
CA GLY A 246 13.08 -9.32 -10.45
C GLY A 246 12.84 -7.81 -10.55
N VAL A 247 11.90 -7.31 -9.77
CA VAL A 247 11.64 -5.87 -9.61
C VAL A 247 12.06 -5.47 -8.20
N THR A 248 12.79 -4.37 -8.07
CA THR A 248 13.30 -3.86 -6.79
C THR A 248 12.26 -2.97 -6.08
N THR A 249 12.45 -2.70 -4.77
CA THR A 249 11.70 -1.65 -4.05
C THR A 249 11.54 -0.36 -4.84
N LEU A 250 12.64 0.28 -5.25
CA LEU A 250 12.58 1.63 -5.81
C LEU A 250 11.90 1.67 -7.19
N ALA A 251 12.11 0.65 -8.02
CA ALA A 251 11.38 0.48 -9.28
C ALA A 251 9.87 0.28 -9.03
N THR A 252 9.51 -0.50 -8.01
CA THR A 252 8.11 -0.78 -7.65
C THR A 252 7.39 0.45 -7.10
N MET A 253 8.02 1.18 -6.17
CA MET A 253 7.50 2.45 -5.63
C MET A 253 7.33 3.50 -6.74
N LEU A 254 8.36 3.68 -7.58
CA LEU A 254 8.30 4.62 -8.70
C LEU A 254 7.17 4.24 -9.66
N TYR A 255 7.07 2.96 -10.06
CA TYR A 255 6.02 2.52 -10.98
C TYR A 255 4.60 2.70 -10.42
N LEU A 256 4.36 2.28 -9.17
CA LEU A 256 3.04 2.38 -8.54
C LEU A 256 2.55 3.82 -8.46
N PHE A 257 3.39 4.75 -7.97
CA PHE A 257 3.03 6.18 -7.91
C PHE A 257 3.11 6.90 -9.27
N SER A 258 3.74 6.28 -10.28
CA SER A 258 3.66 6.73 -11.68
C SER A 258 2.33 6.37 -12.36
N TYR A 259 1.55 5.43 -11.81
CA TYR A 259 0.17 5.21 -12.24
C TYR A 259 -0.77 6.31 -11.68
N GLY A 260 -1.98 6.43 -12.23
CA GLY A 260 -3.00 7.38 -11.77
C GLY A 260 -2.57 8.86 -11.75
N GLU A 261 -3.29 9.66 -10.98
CA GLU A 261 -2.91 11.05 -10.66
C GLU A 261 -1.84 11.08 -9.55
N THR A 262 -0.84 11.95 -9.66
CA THR A 262 0.15 12.12 -8.58
C THR A 262 -0.32 13.16 -7.59
N VAL A 263 -0.94 12.69 -6.51
CA VAL A 263 -1.28 13.48 -5.33
C VAL A 263 0.00 13.86 -4.58
N PHE A 264 0.60 14.99 -4.94
CA PHE A 264 1.66 15.64 -4.17
C PHE A 264 1.05 16.77 -3.32
N SER A 265 0.37 16.39 -2.24
CA SER A 265 -0.32 17.31 -1.32
C SER A 265 0.35 17.42 0.06
N PHE A 266 1.45 16.71 0.30
CA PHE A 266 2.09 16.63 1.61
C PHE A 266 3.13 17.75 1.81
N ASP A 267 2.73 18.82 2.49
CA ASP A 267 3.64 19.88 2.94
C ASP A 267 4.76 19.31 3.84
N TYR A 268 4.39 18.40 4.73
CA TYR A 268 5.25 17.77 5.73
C TYR A 268 6.04 16.56 5.19
N PRO A 269 7.09 16.10 5.89
CA PRO A 269 7.78 14.86 5.55
C PRO A 269 6.84 13.65 5.57
N VAL A 270 6.83 12.90 4.46
CA VAL A 270 6.10 11.64 4.34
C VAL A 270 7.11 10.52 4.07
N ASP A 271 7.01 9.42 4.82
CA ASP A 271 7.71 8.18 4.50
C ASP A 271 6.84 7.32 3.59
N ILE A 272 7.45 6.56 2.70
CA ILE A 272 6.81 5.45 1.99
C ILE A 272 7.23 4.16 2.71
N LEU A 273 6.24 3.38 3.13
CA LEU A 273 6.43 2.03 3.67
C LEU A 273 6.18 1.02 2.56
N MET A 274 7.06 0.03 2.45
CA MET A 274 6.92 -1.07 1.50
C MET A 274 7.28 -2.41 2.14
N TRP A 275 6.52 -3.45 1.81
CA TRP A 275 6.87 -4.82 2.14
C TRP A 275 6.57 -5.76 0.98
N GLY A 276 7.52 -6.65 0.70
CA GLY A 276 7.44 -7.70 -0.30
C GLY A 276 7.18 -9.04 0.36
N ILE A 277 6.20 -9.79 -0.16
CA ILE A 277 5.84 -11.13 0.29
C ILE A 277 5.95 -12.09 -0.90
N GLU A 278 6.75 -13.15 -0.78
CA GLU A 278 6.75 -14.26 -1.73
C GLU A 278 5.78 -15.35 -1.28
N SER A 279 5.00 -15.86 -2.24
CA SER A 279 4.16 -17.04 -2.11
C SER A 279 4.48 -18.05 -3.22
N GLU A 280 4.73 -19.31 -2.86
CA GLU A 280 4.74 -20.44 -3.80
C GLU A 280 3.41 -21.20 -3.72
N GLU A 281 2.91 -21.70 -4.85
CA GLU A 281 1.59 -22.35 -4.98
C GLU A 281 1.29 -23.49 -3.97
N ARG A 282 2.34 -24.12 -3.42
CA ARG A 282 2.25 -25.12 -2.34
C ARG A 282 3.35 -24.97 -1.28
N GLY A 283 3.98 -23.81 -1.17
CA GLY A 283 5.17 -23.59 -0.33
C GLY A 283 4.94 -22.67 0.87
N PRO A 284 5.98 -22.42 1.68
CA PRO A 284 5.92 -21.45 2.77
C PRO A 284 5.85 -20.02 2.22
N ILE A 285 5.05 -19.18 2.86
CA ILE A 285 4.99 -17.74 2.60
C ILE A 285 6.09 -17.07 3.42
N ARG A 286 6.81 -16.12 2.82
CA ARG A 286 7.84 -15.35 3.52
C ARG A 286 7.83 -13.87 3.13
N ILE A 287 8.21 -13.01 4.08
CA ILE A 287 8.65 -11.66 3.76
C ILE A 287 9.97 -11.79 2.99
N ILE A 288 10.05 -11.16 1.84
CA ILE A 288 11.29 -11.04 1.03
C ILE A 288 11.89 -9.64 1.13
N GLU A 289 11.10 -8.63 1.50
CA GLU A 289 11.52 -7.24 1.52
C GLU A 289 10.70 -6.47 2.57
N LEU A 290 11.33 -5.55 3.30
CA LEU A 290 10.70 -4.71 4.32
C LEU A 290 11.49 -3.39 4.37
N THR A 291 10.90 -2.31 3.87
CA THR A 291 11.65 -1.08 3.56
C THR A 291 10.82 0.16 3.90
N ARG A 292 11.53 1.19 4.35
CA ARG A 292 11.00 2.52 4.64
C ARG A 292 11.91 3.54 3.98
N VAL A 293 11.34 4.43 3.16
CA VAL A 293 12.09 5.43 2.37
C VAL A 293 11.45 6.80 2.58
N THR A 294 12.24 7.85 2.75
CA THR A 294 11.71 9.23 2.82
C THR A 294 11.09 9.61 1.47
N GLY A 295 9.77 9.64 1.43
CA GLY A 295 8.98 9.69 0.20
C GLY A 295 8.94 11.04 -0.50
N LYS A 296 9.16 12.16 0.21
CA LYS A 296 8.98 13.52 -0.34
C LYS A 296 9.75 13.73 -1.65
N LYS A 297 11.04 13.38 -1.72
CA LYS A 297 11.84 13.46 -2.95
C LYS A 297 11.27 12.59 -4.10
N LEU A 298 10.86 11.35 -3.82
CA LEU A 298 10.33 10.46 -4.85
C LEU A 298 8.98 10.97 -5.40
N LEU A 299 8.06 11.38 -4.53
CA LEU A 299 6.74 11.88 -4.95
C LEU A 299 6.88 13.22 -5.70
N GLU A 300 7.78 14.09 -5.26
CA GLU A 300 8.11 15.34 -5.97
C GLU A 300 8.73 15.06 -7.34
N ALA A 301 9.65 14.09 -7.44
CA ALA A 301 10.23 13.68 -8.71
C ALA A 301 9.18 13.16 -9.68
N ILE A 302 8.24 12.33 -9.21
CA ILE A 302 7.15 11.80 -10.04
C ILE A 302 6.23 12.94 -10.51
N ALA A 303 5.90 13.90 -9.64
CA ALA A 303 5.11 15.08 -10.03
C ALA A 303 5.84 15.91 -11.10
N ARG A 304 7.14 16.20 -10.91
CA ARG A 304 7.98 16.92 -11.87
C ARG A 304 8.15 16.16 -13.20
N ILE A 305 8.30 14.83 -13.15
CA ILE A 305 8.37 13.96 -14.33
C ILE A 305 7.04 13.99 -15.08
N LYS A 306 5.89 13.73 -14.44
CA LYS A 306 4.57 13.77 -15.10
C LYS A 306 4.26 15.16 -15.68
N TYR A 307 4.67 16.24 -15.02
CA TYR A 307 4.52 17.60 -15.53
C TYR A 307 5.33 17.87 -16.82
N LYS A 308 6.52 17.26 -16.96
CA LYS A 308 7.37 17.36 -18.16
C LYS A 308 7.07 16.29 -19.21
N ILE A 309 6.41 15.21 -18.82
CA ILE A 309 6.18 13.99 -19.58
C ILE A 309 4.77 13.45 -19.22
N PRO A 310 3.67 14.01 -19.76
CA PRO A 310 2.31 13.55 -19.45
C PRO A 310 2.10 12.05 -19.71
N GLU A 311 2.77 11.51 -20.73
CA GLU A 311 2.77 10.12 -21.15
C GLU A 311 3.60 9.19 -20.24
N TRP A 312 4.22 9.72 -19.18
CA TRP A 312 5.06 8.97 -18.25
C TRP A 312 4.45 7.67 -17.71
N PRO A 313 3.15 7.57 -17.35
CA PRO A 313 2.55 6.31 -16.91
C PRO A 313 2.65 5.19 -17.96
N ARG A 314 2.58 5.56 -19.25
CA ARG A 314 2.73 4.63 -20.39
C ARG A 314 4.19 4.22 -20.58
N ILE A 315 5.12 5.17 -20.47
CA ILE A 315 6.56 4.92 -20.54
C ILE A 315 6.99 4.00 -19.39
N ALA A 316 6.67 4.35 -18.14
CA ALA A 316 7.03 3.59 -16.95
C ALA A 316 6.52 2.14 -17.00
N LYS A 317 5.34 1.91 -17.58
CA LYS A 317 4.77 0.56 -17.82
C LYS A 317 5.61 -0.28 -18.79
N VAL A 318 6.20 0.32 -19.83
CA VAL A 318 7.09 -0.42 -20.74
C VAL A 318 8.48 -0.58 -20.12
N VAL A 319 9.01 0.44 -19.45
CA VAL A 319 10.31 0.36 -18.77
C VAL A 319 10.31 -0.76 -17.71
N ILE A 320 9.31 -0.84 -16.81
CA ILE A 320 9.26 -1.92 -15.80
C ILE A 320 9.08 -3.32 -16.39
N ALA A 321 8.51 -3.44 -17.58
CA ALA A 321 8.34 -4.72 -18.28
C ALA A 321 9.62 -5.17 -19.03
N LYS A 322 10.65 -4.32 -19.09
CA LYS A 322 11.84 -4.47 -19.93
C LYS A 322 13.14 -4.35 -19.18
N ASP A 323 13.32 -3.22 -18.53
CA ASP A 323 14.51 -2.86 -17.77
C ASP A 323 14.08 -2.34 -16.39
N PRO A 324 13.72 -3.25 -15.45
CA PRO A 324 13.43 -2.88 -14.07
C PRO A 324 14.61 -2.19 -13.37
N ALA A 325 15.84 -2.45 -13.84
CA ALA A 325 17.05 -1.82 -13.33
C ALA A 325 17.17 -0.35 -13.76
N LEU A 326 16.77 0.00 -14.99
CA LEU A 326 16.63 1.39 -15.41
C LEU A 326 15.59 2.13 -14.55
N LEU A 327 14.42 1.52 -14.28
CA LEU A 327 13.43 2.18 -13.42
C LEU A 327 13.92 2.32 -11.96
N HIS A 328 14.69 1.35 -11.46
CA HIS A 328 15.42 1.49 -10.20
C HIS A 328 16.41 2.66 -10.24
N ALA A 329 17.18 2.80 -11.32
CA ALA A 329 18.18 3.85 -11.45
C ALA A 329 17.56 5.25 -11.58
N ILE A 330 16.41 5.40 -12.26
CA ILE A 330 15.62 6.65 -12.28
C ILE A 330 15.15 7.00 -10.87
N ALA A 331 14.63 6.04 -10.11
CA ALA A 331 14.20 6.25 -8.73
C ALA A 331 15.37 6.58 -7.78
N GLY A 332 16.50 5.88 -7.92
CA GLY A 332 17.73 6.13 -7.17
C GLY A 332 18.31 7.53 -7.46
N SER A 333 18.30 7.95 -8.72
CA SER A 333 18.72 9.29 -9.15
C SER A 333 17.81 10.37 -8.54
N ALA A 334 16.50 10.18 -8.60
CA ALA A 334 15.51 11.09 -8.01
C ALA A 334 15.62 11.25 -6.47
N ILE A 335 15.99 10.20 -5.74
CA ILE A 335 16.04 10.21 -4.27
C ILE A 335 17.43 10.61 -3.77
N PHE A 336 18.48 9.99 -4.30
CA PHE A 336 19.85 10.08 -3.77
C PHE A 336 20.80 10.93 -4.64
N GLY A 337 20.35 11.44 -5.80
CA GLY A 337 21.18 12.21 -6.72
C GLY A 337 22.18 11.39 -7.53
N THR A 338 22.00 10.06 -7.63
CA THR A 338 22.92 9.20 -8.38
C THR A 338 22.91 9.51 -9.88
N ASP A 339 24.10 9.53 -10.49
CA ASP A 339 24.41 9.72 -11.91
C ASP A 339 23.21 9.83 -12.89
N PRO A 340 22.67 11.05 -13.08
CA PRO A 340 21.60 11.31 -14.05
C PRO A 340 22.02 11.06 -15.51
N TYR A 341 23.30 11.15 -15.83
CA TYR A 341 23.81 11.01 -17.20
C TYR A 341 23.74 9.56 -17.67
N ASN A 342 24.25 8.62 -16.86
CA ASN A 342 24.12 7.19 -17.14
C ASN A 342 22.64 6.78 -17.24
N VAL A 343 21.77 7.26 -16.35
CA VAL A 343 20.32 7.01 -16.41
C VAL A 343 19.71 7.45 -17.75
N VAL A 344 20.01 8.67 -18.21
CA VAL A 344 19.50 9.20 -19.47
C VAL A 344 20.08 8.47 -20.69
N ARG A 345 21.33 7.99 -20.62
CA ARG A 345 21.94 7.15 -21.67
C ARG A 345 21.23 5.80 -21.78
N GLU A 346 21.04 5.09 -20.68
CA GLU A 346 20.36 3.79 -20.68
C GLU A 346 18.88 3.92 -21.11
N TYR A 347 18.21 5.00 -20.71
CA TYR A 347 16.86 5.34 -21.19
C TYR A 347 16.80 5.55 -22.72
N ARG A 348 17.82 6.18 -23.32
CA ARG A 348 17.93 6.29 -24.78
C ARG A 348 18.25 4.94 -25.46
N ARG A 349 19.17 4.14 -24.90
CA ARG A 349 19.46 2.77 -25.40
C ARG A 349 18.18 1.93 -25.45
N LEU A 350 17.43 1.90 -24.36
CA LEU A 350 16.18 1.14 -24.28
C LEU A 350 15.15 1.64 -25.31
N ALA A 351 15.06 2.95 -25.54
CA ALA A 351 14.19 3.50 -26.59
C ALA A 351 14.58 3.02 -28.01
N ASP A 352 15.88 2.84 -28.30
CA ASP A 352 16.34 2.26 -29.56
C ASP A 352 16.05 0.75 -29.68
N GLU A 353 16.08 0.01 -28.57
CA GLU A 353 15.73 -1.41 -28.53
C GLU A 353 14.21 -1.62 -28.71
N ILE A 354 13.38 -0.89 -27.98
CA ILE A 354 11.91 -0.86 -28.13
C ILE A 354 11.52 -0.47 -29.57
N SER A 355 12.27 0.46 -30.20
CA SER A 355 12.05 0.86 -31.59
C SER A 355 12.32 -0.26 -32.61
N LYS A 356 13.28 -1.14 -32.33
CA LYS A 356 13.63 -2.29 -33.19
C LYS A 356 12.62 -3.42 -33.06
N GLU A 357 12.06 -3.62 -31.86
CA GLU A 357 11.08 -4.68 -31.61
C GLU A 357 9.65 -4.35 -32.06
N GLY A 358 9.40 -3.11 -32.50
CA GLY A 358 8.17 -2.70 -33.18
C GLY A 358 7.28 -1.73 -32.39
N GLU A 359 7.56 -1.48 -31.10
CA GLU A 359 6.83 -0.54 -30.25
C GLU A 359 7.24 0.93 -30.51
N LYS A 360 7.26 1.31 -31.81
CA LYS A 360 7.76 2.58 -32.34
C LYS A 360 7.17 3.82 -31.66
N GLU A 361 5.91 3.75 -31.24
CA GLU A 361 5.21 4.87 -30.59
C GLU A 361 5.79 5.20 -29.21
N VAL A 362 6.03 4.19 -28.36
CA VAL A 362 6.64 4.40 -27.04
C VAL A 362 8.11 4.76 -27.17
N ALA A 363 8.83 4.14 -28.11
CA ALA A 363 10.19 4.53 -28.44
C ALA A 363 10.31 5.99 -28.91
N LYS A 364 9.34 6.49 -29.68
CA LYS A 364 9.26 7.90 -30.10
C LYS A 364 9.10 8.81 -28.88
N LEU A 365 8.11 8.54 -28.02
CA LEU A 365 7.89 9.30 -26.78
C LEU A 365 9.14 9.33 -25.89
N MET A 366 9.81 8.20 -25.68
CA MET A 366 11.05 8.16 -24.90
C MET A 366 12.16 9.03 -25.51
N LYS A 367 12.29 9.07 -26.84
CA LYS A 367 13.29 9.92 -27.52
C LYS A 367 12.96 11.42 -27.42
N GLU A 368 11.69 11.79 -27.55
CA GLU A 368 11.23 13.18 -27.43
C GLU A 368 11.35 13.70 -25.99
N HIS A 369 10.90 12.91 -25.00
CA HIS A 369 10.85 13.34 -23.60
C HIS A 369 12.13 13.09 -22.79
N GLY A 370 13.14 12.41 -23.33
CA GLY A 370 14.39 12.11 -22.62
C GLY A 370 15.16 13.33 -22.13
N ALA A 371 15.00 14.50 -22.79
CA ALA A 371 15.55 15.77 -22.30
C ALA A 371 14.81 16.30 -21.06
N GLY A 372 13.48 16.12 -21.00
CA GLY A 372 12.67 16.48 -19.83
C GLY A 372 12.99 15.62 -18.61
N LEU A 373 13.24 14.31 -18.82
CA LEU A 373 13.72 13.42 -17.76
C LEU A 373 15.08 13.87 -17.21
N ALA A 374 16.02 14.22 -18.10
CA ALA A 374 17.34 14.74 -17.72
C ALA A 374 17.23 16.03 -16.89
N GLU A 375 16.39 16.98 -17.31
CA GLU A 375 16.16 18.24 -16.59
C GLU A 375 15.65 18.01 -15.16
N VAL A 376 14.72 17.06 -14.98
CA VAL A 376 14.16 16.77 -13.65
C VAL A 376 15.18 16.08 -12.74
N LEU A 377 15.91 15.07 -13.23
CA LEU A 377 16.90 14.35 -12.42
C LEU A 377 18.08 15.26 -12.02
N LEU A 378 18.57 16.11 -12.92
CA LEU A 378 19.61 17.10 -12.61
C LEU A 378 19.15 18.11 -11.55
N LYS A 379 17.89 18.57 -11.62
CA LYS A 379 17.30 19.51 -10.63
C LYS A 379 17.00 18.91 -9.26
N LEU A 380 17.12 17.59 -9.09
CA LEU A 380 16.93 16.87 -7.81
C LEU A 380 18.23 16.31 -7.22
N SER A 381 19.30 16.34 -8.02
CA SER A 381 20.68 15.99 -7.67
C SER A 381 21.49 17.20 -7.17
N ALA A 382 20.97 18.41 -7.35
CA ALA A 382 21.49 19.67 -6.84
C ALA A 382 20.74 20.09 -5.55
#